data_AF-V9IH55-F1
#
_entry.id   AF-V9IH55-F1
#
_cell.length_a   1.000
_cell.length_b   1.000
_cell.length_c   1.000
_cell.angle_alpha   90.00
_cell.angle_beta   90.00
_cell.angle_gamma   90.00
#
_symmetry.space_group_name_H-M   'P 1'
#
loop_
_entity.id
_entity.type
_entity.pdbx_description
1 polymer ?
#
loop_
_entity_poly.entity_id
_entity_poly.type
_entity_poly.pdbx_seq_one_letter_code
_entity_poly.pdbx_strand_id
1 'polypeptide(L)'
;MLIDVISTLINVPKNILRKAEISFKSCTRIIKAVEKIIEFTPSIQFYKKNMALEEFRVKRDSFTGLICTWYSNNNPEIRFLQCTTNNRTSPINIKDRVIEASIHLPASLLHYSHEIIAYQLMISVYSNNKLFPKINNNDNMDIASCVIGSKLYGMSVQNLTEPVYIMLKVPLYYYAGKKIITCSLG
;
A
#
# COMPACT_ATOMS: atom_id res chain seq x y z
N MET A 1 13.87 1.51 -13.72
CA MET A 1 14.21 0.79 -12.46
C MET A 1 13.60 -0.61 -12.48
N LEU A 2 14.11 -1.57 -11.69
CA LEU A 2 13.54 -2.92 -11.58
C LEU A 2 12.04 -2.90 -11.18
N ILE A 3 11.64 -1.89 -10.41
CA ILE A 3 10.25 -1.62 -10.04
C ILE A 3 9.36 -1.31 -11.25
N ASP A 4 9.88 -0.66 -12.31
CA ASP A 4 9.10 -0.43 -13.54
C ASP A 4 8.70 -1.76 -14.18
N VAL A 5 9.61 -2.74 -14.23
CA VAL A 5 9.32 -4.08 -14.74
C VAL A 5 8.23 -4.75 -13.90
N ILE A 6 8.32 -4.65 -12.57
CA ILE A 6 7.29 -5.20 -11.68
C ILE A 6 5.93 -4.50 -11.89
N SER A 7 5.93 -3.19 -12.14
CA SER A 7 4.70 -2.43 -12.38
C SER A 7 3.96 -2.86 -13.64
N THR A 8 4.63 -3.47 -14.63
CA THR A 8 3.96 -4.03 -15.82
C THR A 8 3.33 -5.38 -15.53
N LEU A 9 3.86 -6.16 -14.58
CA LEU A 9 3.35 -7.48 -14.22
C LEU A 9 1.91 -7.42 -13.67
N ILE A 10 1.50 -6.29 -13.09
CA ILE A 10 0.11 -6.10 -12.64
C ILE A 10 -0.90 -6.10 -13.80
N ASN A 11 -0.45 -5.97 -15.05
CA ASN A 11 -1.31 -6.05 -16.22
C ASN A 11 -1.54 -7.51 -16.67
N VAL A 12 -0.73 -8.46 -16.20
CA VAL A 12 -0.89 -9.88 -16.50
C VAL A 12 -2.28 -10.36 -16.05
N PRO A 13 -2.95 -11.24 -16.82
CA PRO A 13 -4.23 -11.83 -16.42
C PRO A 13 -4.18 -12.51 -15.06
N LYS A 14 -5.22 -12.26 -14.24
CA LYS A 14 -5.29 -12.76 -12.85
C LYS A 14 -5.23 -14.28 -12.74
N ASN A 15 -5.83 -14.99 -13.70
CA ASN A 15 -5.79 -16.45 -13.76
C ASN A 15 -4.37 -17.00 -13.95
N ILE A 16 -3.53 -16.32 -14.75
CA ILE A 16 -2.12 -16.69 -14.96
C ILE A 16 -1.32 -16.42 -13.69
N LEU A 17 -1.47 -15.22 -13.10
CA LEU A 17 -0.80 -14.86 -11.84
C LEU A 17 -1.17 -15.80 -10.70
N ARG A 18 -2.45 -16.22 -10.63
CA ARG A 18 -2.91 -17.21 -9.65
C ARG A 18 -2.25 -18.57 -9.83
N LYS A 19 -2.19 -19.09 -11.08
CA LYS A 19 -1.47 -20.34 -11.36
C LYS A 19 0.01 -20.24 -10.97
N ALA A 20 0.66 -19.13 -11.31
CA ALA A 20 2.05 -18.87 -10.96
C ALA A 20 2.26 -18.77 -9.43
N GLU A 21 1.32 -18.17 -8.70
CA GLU A 21 1.37 -18.15 -7.23
C GLU A 21 1.26 -19.56 -6.64
N ILE A 22 0.30 -20.36 -7.11
CA ILE A 22 0.10 -21.74 -6.63
C ILE A 22 1.35 -22.60 -6.88
N SER A 23 1.92 -22.51 -8.09
CA SER A 23 3.05 -23.37 -8.48
C SER A 23 4.40 -22.88 -7.94
N PHE A 24 4.62 -21.57 -7.84
CA PHE A 24 5.96 -21.00 -7.63
C PHE A 24 6.03 -19.87 -6.60
N LYS A 25 4.91 -19.53 -5.95
CA LYS A 25 4.78 -18.35 -5.08
C LYS A 25 5.23 -17.06 -5.77
N SER A 26 5.01 -16.96 -7.08
CA SER A 26 5.54 -15.87 -7.92
C SER A 26 5.07 -14.49 -7.46
N CYS A 27 3.79 -14.32 -7.14
CA CYS A 27 3.25 -13.04 -6.69
C CYS A 27 3.83 -12.67 -5.32
N THR A 28 3.89 -13.63 -4.38
CA THR A 28 4.54 -13.43 -3.08
C THR A 28 6.00 -13.03 -3.23
N ARG A 29 6.75 -13.68 -4.12
CA ARG A 29 8.16 -13.35 -4.40
C ARG A 29 8.31 -11.97 -5.04
N ILE A 30 7.39 -11.57 -5.92
CA ILE A 30 7.36 -10.22 -6.52
C ILE A 30 7.16 -9.16 -5.43
N ILE A 31 6.18 -9.33 -4.53
CA ILE A 31 5.95 -8.38 -3.44
C ILE A 31 7.17 -8.28 -2.52
N LYS A 32 7.77 -9.42 -2.13
CA LYS A 32 9.01 -9.44 -1.35
C LYS A 32 10.19 -8.78 -2.08
N ALA A 33 10.27 -8.93 -3.40
CA ALA A 33 11.27 -8.24 -4.20
C ALA A 33 11.06 -6.73 -4.20
N VAL A 34 9.82 -6.24 -4.30
CA VAL A 34 9.49 -4.82 -4.18
C VAL A 34 9.96 -4.27 -2.83
N GLU A 35 9.60 -4.95 -1.74
CA GLU A 35 10.05 -4.58 -0.38
C GLU A 35 11.57 -4.50 -0.31
N LYS A 36 12.28 -5.53 -0.81
CA LYS A 36 13.74 -5.57 -0.75
C LYS A 36 14.41 -4.51 -1.61
N ILE A 37 13.86 -4.18 -2.78
CA ILE A 37 14.39 -3.10 -3.63
C ILE A 37 14.27 -1.75 -2.90
N ILE A 38 13.13 -1.49 -2.28
CA ILE A 38 12.88 -0.23 -1.57
C ILE A 38 13.80 -0.11 -0.36
N GLU A 39 14.00 -1.20 0.39
CA GLU A 39 14.97 -1.26 1.50
C GLU A 39 16.37 -0.76 1.09
N PHE A 40 16.80 -1.02 -0.15
CA PHE A 40 18.10 -0.57 -0.67
C PHE A 40 18.05 0.67 -1.56
N THR A 41 16.87 1.27 -1.76
CA THR A 41 16.70 2.48 -2.60
C THR A 41 16.14 3.62 -1.73
N PRO A 42 16.97 4.29 -0.93
CA PRO A 42 16.51 5.35 -0.03
C PRO A 42 15.90 6.51 -0.83
N SER A 43 14.88 7.13 -0.24
CA SER A 43 14.16 8.29 -0.78
C SER A 43 13.47 8.03 -2.12
N ILE A 44 13.17 6.77 -2.45
CA ILE A 44 12.42 6.42 -3.64
C ILE A 44 11.00 6.97 -3.59
N GLN A 45 10.61 7.63 -4.67
CA GLN A 45 9.23 8.02 -4.96
C GLN A 45 8.86 7.44 -6.32
N PHE A 46 7.98 6.44 -6.31
CA PHE A 46 7.56 5.75 -7.52
C PHE A 46 6.06 5.86 -7.67
N TYR A 47 5.60 6.43 -8.78
CA TYR A 47 4.19 6.62 -9.06
C TYR A 47 3.86 6.12 -10.47
N LYS A 48 2.95 5.16 -10.55
CA LYS A 48 2.34 4.67 -11.79
C LYS A 48 0.84 4.50 -11.57
N LYS A 49 0.09 4.46 -12.67
CA LYS A 49 -1.38 4.26 -12.67
C LYS A 49 -1.84 3.10 -11.77
N ASN A 50 -1.10 1.99 -11.76
CA ASN A 50 -1.54 0.77 -11.08
C ASN A 50 -0.81 0.50 -9.76
N MET A 51 0.22 1.28 -9.44
CA MET A 51 1.11 1.02 -8.31
C MET A 51 1.85 2.30 -7.92
N ALA A 52 1.94 2.58 -6.63
CA ALA A 52 2.81 3.62 -6.10
C ALA A 52 3.54 3.17 -4.84
N LEU A 53 4.73 3.70 -4.64
CA LEU A 53 5.63 3.41 -3.53
C LEU A 53 6.30 4.70 -3.08
N GLU A 54 6.38 4.90 -1.78
CA GLU A 54 7.14 6.00 -1.20
C GLU A 54 7.93 5.52 0.03
N GLU A 55 9.18 5.96 0.13
CA GLU A 55 10.05 5.70 1.28
C GLU A 55 10.22 6.97 2.13
N PHE A 56 10.20 6.78 3.44
CA PHE A 56 10.40 7.80 4.45
C PHE A 56 11.45 7.35 5.45
N ARG A 57 12.38 8.25 5.78
CA ARG A 57 13.26 8.10 6.94
C ARG A 57 12.60 8.78 8.13
N VAL A 58 12.21 7.99 9.13
CA VAL A 58 11.47 8.46 10.31
C VAL A 58 12.31 8.25 11.57
N LYS A 59 12.22 9.21 12.50
CA LYS A 59 12.87 9.15 13.82
C LYS A 59 11.82 9.36 14.89
N ARG A 60 11.97 8.74 16.06
CA ARG A 60 11.02 8.85 17.17
C ARG A 60 10.73 10.31 17.52
N ASP A 61 11.76 11.11 17.65
CA ASP A 61 11.69 12.49 18.17
C ASP A 61 10.95 13.45 17.23
N SER A 62 10.86 13.11 15.93
CA SER A 62 10.25 13.97 14.91
C SER A 62 9.01 13.35 14.24
N PHE A 63 8.67 12.10 14.57
CA PHE A 63 7.56 11.40 13.96
C PHE A 63 6.26 11.65 14.72
N THR A 64 5.38 12.43 14.11
CA THR A 64 4.03 12.76 14.64
C THR A 64 2.91 11.97 13.97
N GLY A 65 3.28 10.96 13.17
CA GLY A 65 2.38 10.21 12.32
C GLY A 65 2.56 10.51 10.84
N LEU A 66 1.91 9.69 10.01
CA LEU A 66 1.96 9.78 8.55
C LEU A 66 0.59 9.44 7.98
N ILE A 67 0.07 10.32 7.13
CA ILE A 67 -1.18 10.07 6.41
C ILE A 67 -0.86 9.98 4.93
N CYS A 68 -1.16 8.85 4.31
CA CYS A 68 -1.03 8.66 2.87
C CYS A 68 -2.37 8.33 2.25
N THR A 69 -2.72 9.03 1.18
CA THR A 69 -3.99 8.91 0.48
C THR A 69 -3.78 8.65 -1.00
N TRP A 70 -4.39 7.59 -1.50
CA TRP A 70 -4.42 7.19 -2.89
C TRP A 70 -5.66 7.76 -3.58
N TYR A 71 -5.44 8.63 -4.55
CA TYR A 71 -6.50 9.32 -5.27
C TYR A 71 -6.66 8.77 -6.69
N SER A 72 -7.89 8.75 -7.16
CA SER A 72 -8.26 8.68 -8.56
C SER A 72 -8.93 9.98 -8.99
N ASN A 73 -8.97 10.24 -10.30
CA ASN A 73 -9.78 11.30 -10.89
C ASN A 73 -10.89 10.64 -11.76
N ASN A 74 -11.81 11.43 -12.29
CA ASN A 74 -12.79 11.03 -13.32
C ASN A 74 -12.15 10.26 -14.48
N ASN A 75 -10.88 10.54 -14.80
CA ASN A 75 -10.08 9.67 -15.64
C ASN A 75 -9.41 8.57 -14.79
N PRO A 76 -9.84 7.29 -14.89
CA PRO A 76 -9.28 6.18 -14.12
C PRO A 76 -7.82 5.84 -14.48
N GLU A 77 -7.28 6.45 -15.54
CA GLU A 77 -5.86 6.39 -15.90
C GLU A 77 -4.98 7.27 -15.00
N ILE A 78 -5.56 8.31 -14.39
CA ILE A 78 -4.85 9.26 -13.55
C ILE A 78 -5.06 8.87 -12.09
N ARG A 79 -3.98 8.34 -11.49
CA ARG A 79 -3.91 8.07 -10.06
C ARG A 79 -2.61 8.60 -9.49
N PHE A 80 -2.65 9.07 -8.25
CA PHE A 80 -1.46 9.54 -7.55
C PHE A 80 -1.61 9.29 -6.05
N LEU A 81 -0.47 9.05 -5.42
CA LEU A 81 -0.35 8.86 -3.97
C LEU A 81 0.16 10.18 -3.39
N GLN A 82 -0.46 10.62 -2.31
CA GLN A 82 -0.02 11.79 -1.58
C GLN A 82 0.15 11.43 -0.12
N CYS A 83 1.33 11.74 0.41
CA CYS A 83 1.67 11.50 1.80
C CYS A 83 1.96 12.83 2.50
N THR A 84 1.34 13.01 3.66
CA THR A 84 1.41 14.20 4.49
C THR A 84 2.08 13.87 5.81
N THR A 85 3.16 14.59 6.09
CA THR A 85 3.88 14.62 7.37
C THR A 85 4.00 16.07 7.81
N ASN A 86 4.49 16.33 9.04
CA ASN A 86 4.75 17.70 9.51
C ASN A 86 5.61 18.54 8.54
N ASN A 87 6.50 17.90 7.76
CA ASN A 87 7.43 18.58 6.85
C ASN A 87 6.93 18.64 5.39
N ARG A 88 5.81 17.98 5.07
CA ARG A 88 5.27 17.89 3.71
C ARG A 88 3.76 18.09 3.73
N THR A 89 3.33 19.32 3.50
CA THR A 89 1.94 19.68 3.23
C THR A 89 1.84 20.24 1.82
N SER A 90 1.57 19.38 0.84
CA SER A 90 1.23 19.86 -0.51
C SER A 90 -0.26 20.22 -0.57
N PRO A 91 -0.63 21.41 -1.06
CA PRO A 91 -2.03 21.82 -1.16
C PRO A 91 -2.80 20.84 -2.05
N ILE A 92 -3.89 20.28 -1.49
CA ILE A 92 -4.74 19.32 -2.17
C ILE A 92 -5.81 20.09 -2.93
N ASN A 93 -5.73 20.11 -4.26
CA ASN A 93 -6.88 20.54 -5.07
C ASN A 93 -7.88 19.38 -5.13
N ILE A 94 -8.79 19.31 -4.15
CA ILE A 94 -9.75 18.20 -3.95
C ILE A 94 -10.80 18.13 -5.09
N LYS A 95 -10.89 19.15 -5.95
CA LYS A 95 -11.86 19.19 -7.03
C LYS A 95 -11.63 18.00 -7.98
N ASP A 96 -12.67 17.20 -8.19
CA ASP A 96 -12.70 16.01 -9.04
C ASP A 96 -11.79 14.83 -8.62
N ARG A 97 -11.39 14.79 -7.34
CA ARG A 97 -10.60 13.67 -6.79
C ARG A 97 -11.47 12.74 -5.97
N VAL A 98 -11.30 11.44 -6.19
CA VAL A 98 -11.96 10.39 -5.41
C VAL A 98 -10.91 9.64 -4.61
N ILE A 99 -11.13 9.48 -3.30
CA ILE A 99 -10.26 8.70 -2.43
C ILE A 99 -10.53 7.22 -2.70
N GLU A 100 -9.51 6.49 -3.15
CA GLU A 100 -9.56 5.03 -3.36
C GLU A 100 -9.07 4.27 -2.12
N ALA A 101 -8.06 4.82 -1.44
CA ALA A 101 -7.58 4.33 -0.15
C ALA A 101 -6.89 5.42 0.66
N SER A 102 -6.86 5.27 1.98
CA SER A 102 -5.95 6.00 2.86
C SER A 102 -5.39 5.09 3.94
N ILE A 103 -4.17 5.40 4.39
CA ILE A 103 -3.52 4.77 5.55
C ILE A 103 -3.00 5.87 6.47
N HIS A 104 -3.32 5.77 7.75
CA HIS A 104 -2.95 6.73 8.78
C HIS A 104 -2.15 5.98 9.84
N LEU A 105 -0.86 6.28 9.89
CA LEU A 105 0.07 5.72 10.86
C LEU A 105 0.15 6.66 12.07
N PRO A 106 -0.12 6.18 13.29
CA PRO A 106 -0.08 6.99 14.50
C PRO A 106 1.36 7.30 14.93
N ALA A 107 1.57 8.40 15.65
CA ALA A 107 2.88 8.76 16.21
C ALA A 107 3.44 7.66 17.13
N SER A 108 2.54 6.93 17.82
CA SER A 108 2.89 5.81 18.70
C SER A 108 3.58 4.65 17.98
N LEU A 109 3.63 4.63 16.64
CA LEU A 109 4.33 3.62 15.84
C LEU A 109 5.81 3.46 16.24
N LEU A 110 6.47 4.57 16.61
CA LEU A 110 7.87 4.60 17.01
C LEU A 110 8.06 4.68 18.54
N HIS A 111 7.01 4.46 19.33
CA HIS A 111 7.08 4.65 20.78
C HIS A 111 8.12 3.75 21.46
N TYR A 112 8.33 2.54 20.95
CA TYR A 112 9.33 1.59 21.47
C TYR A 112 10.67 1.63 20.71
N SER A 113 10.83 2.57 19.78
CA SER A 113 12.08 2.68 19.02
C SER A 113 13.15 3.46 19.81
N HIS A 114 14.41 3.24 19.46
CA HIS A 114 15.50 4.06 19.99
C HIS A 114 15.43 5.46 19.37
N GLU A 115 15.60 6.51 20.18
CA GLU A 115 15.45 7.92 19.77
C GLU A 115 16.42 8.32 18.64
N ILE A 116 17.66 7.85 18.72
CA ILE A 116 18.77 8.27 17.85
C ILE A 116 18.71 7.62 16.46
N ILE A 117 18.04 6.47 16.33
CA ILE A 117 18.06 5.66 15.11
C ILE A 117 16.95 6.12 14.16
N ALA A 118 17.34 6.46 12.93
CA ALA A 118 16.38 6.64 11.84
C ALA A 118 15.98 5.28 11.28
N TYR A 119 14.68 5.03 11.25
CA TYR A 119 14.08 3.84 10.64
C TYR A 119 13.57 4.17 9.25
N GLN A 120 13.63 3.17 8.38
CA GLN A 120 13.07 3.25 7.04
C GLN A 120 11.63 2.77 7.07
N LEU A 121 10.72 3.60 6.58
CA LEU A 121 9.30 3.33 6.47
C LEU A 121 8.89 3.38 5.01
N MET A 122 8.29 2.30 4.52
CA MET A 122 7.75 2.23 3.16
C MET A 122 6.23 2.30 3.21
N ILE A 123 5.66 3.05 2.28
CA ILE A 123 4.24 2.98 1.92
C ILE A 123 4.13 2.39 0.53
N SER A 124 3.20 1.44 0.36
CA SER A 124 2.91 0.85 -0.93
C SER A 124 1.41 0.84 -1.19
N VAL A 125 1.03 1.09 -2.45
CA VAL A 125 -0.35 0.95 -2.90
C VAL A 125 -0.39 0.28 -4.27
N TYR A 126 -1.33 -0.63 -4.44
CA TYR A 126 -1.61 -1.37 -5.65
C TYR A 126 -3.08 -1.19 -6.00
N SER A 127 -3.36 -0.72 -7.21
CA SER A 127 -4.71 -0.39 -7.68
C SER A 127 -5.71 -1.54 -7.69
N ASN A 128 -5.23 -2.79 -7.65
CA ASN A 128 -6.05 -3.99 -7.69
C ASN A 128 -5.35 -5.15 -6.97
N ASN A 129 -6.03 -6.28 -6.89
CA ASN A 129 -5.58 -7.46 -6.17
C ASN A 129 -4.89 -8.52 -7.05
N LYS A 130 -4.48 -8.21 -8.28
CA LYS A 130 -3.94 -9.22 -9.20
C LYS A 130 -2.65 -9.87 -8.68
N LEU A 131 -1.81 -9.09 -7.99
CA LEU A 131 -0.60 -9.58 -7.30
C LEU A 131 -0.90 -10.19 -5.92
N PHE A 132 -2.17 -10.23 -5.52
CA PHE A 132 -2.64 -10.82 -4.26
C PHE A 132 -3.71 -11.88 -4.55
N PRO A 133 -3.41 -12.88 -5.39
CA PRO A 133 -4.41 -13.88 -5.76
C PRO A 133 -4.72 -14.78 -4.56
N LYS A 134 -6.01 -15.07 -4.36
CA LYS A 134 -6.43 -16.03 -3.36
C LYS A 134 -6.04 -17.46 -3.78
N ILE A 135 -5.33 -18.15 -2.88
CA ILE A 135 -4.88 -19.53 -3.10
C ILE A 135 -5.98 -20.51 -2.67
N ASN A 136 -6.61 -20.25 -1.51
CA ASN A 136 -7.67 -21.11 -0.98
C ASN A 136 -9.03 -20.81 -1.62
N ASN A 137 -9.67 -21.82 -2.21
CA ASN A 137 -10.92 -21.69 -2.96
C ASN A 137 -12.18 -22.02 -2.15
N ASN A 138 -12.06 -22.21 -0.84
CA ASN A 138 -13.15 -22.70 0.00
C ASN A 138 -14.32 -21.73 0.19
N ASP A 139 -14.20 -20.50 -0.31
CA ASP A 139 -15.28 -19.53 -0.32
C ASP A 139 -15.20 -18.68 -1.61
N ASN A 140 -16.33 -18.07 -1.97
CA ASN A 140 -16.47 -17.21 -3.15
C ASN A 140 -15.99 -15.77 -2.91
N MET A 141 -15.14 -15.55 -1.90
CA MET A 141 -14.63 -14.23 -1.55
C MET A 141 -13.38 -13.88 -2.34
N ASP A 142 -13.29 -12.61 -2.71
CA ASP A 142 -12.15 -12.03 -3.41
C ASP A 142 -11.92 -10.60 -2.91
N ILE A 143 -10.68 -10.12 -3.01
CA ILE A 143 -10.35 -8.73 -2.67
C ILE A 143 -10.92 -7.85 -3.78
N ALA A 144 -11.79 -6.90 -3.46
CA ALA A 144 -12.29 -5.99 -4.49
C ALA A 144 -11.82 -4.54 -4.34
N SER A 145 -11.20 -4.19 -3.21
CA SER A 145 -10.53 -2.89 -3.06
C SER A 145 -9.16 -2.89 -3.72
N CYS A 146 -8.54 -1.72 -3.78
CA CYS A 146 -7.09 -1.62 -3.90
C CYS A 146 -6.41 -2.15 -2.62
N VAL A 147 -5.11 -2.39 -2.70
CA VAL A 147 -4.29 -2.86 -1.58
C VAL A 147 -3.32 -1.75 -1.20
N ILE A 148 -3.44 -1.23 0.01
CA ILE A 148 -2.51 -0.26 0.59
C ILE A 148 -1.85 -0.89 1.81
N GLY A 149 -0.57 -0.62 2.01
CA GLY A 149 0.19 -1.16 3.13
C GLY A 149 1.37 -0.28 3.51
N SER A 150 1.90 -0.55 4.69
CA SER A 150 3.10 0.09 5.22
C SER A 150 4.06 -0.95 5.75
N LYS A 151 5.36 -0.71 5.65
CA LYS A 151 6.39 -1.58 6.24
C LYS A 151 7.49 -0.75 6.88
N LEU A 152 7.77 -1.04 8.14
CA LEU A 152 8.87 -0.44 8.89
C LEU A 152 10.04 -1.43 8.93
N TYR A 153 11.21 -1.01 8.46
CA TYR A 153 12.41 -1.85 8.41
C TYR A 153 13.27 -1.63 9.65
N GLY A 154 13.92 -2.70 10.12
CA GLY A 154 14.82 -2.66 11.27
C GLY A 154 14.14 -2.72 12.64
N MET A 155 12.81 -2.83 12.69
CA MET A 155 12.07 -3.08 13.93
C MET A 155 10.79 -3.88 13.68
N SER A 156 10.41 -4.70 14.66
CA SER A 156 9.10 -5.34 14.67
C SER A 156 8.12 -4.44 15.41
N VAL A 157 7.03 -4.05 14.73
CA VAL A 157 5.94 -3.29 15.34
C VAL A 157 4.94 -4.27 15.92
N GLN A 158 4.71 -4.21 17.23
CA GLN A 158 3.74 -5.03 17.94
C GLN A 158 3.07 -4.19 19.03
N ASN A 159 1.83 -4.54 19.39
CA ASN A 159 1.07 -3.93 20.50
C ASN A 159 1.02 -2.40 20.44
N LEU A 160 0.57 -1.85 19.31
CA LEU A 160 0.38 -0.41 19.18
C LEU A 160 -0.73 0.08 20.13
N THR A 161 -0.44 1.13 20.90
CA THR A 161 -1.42 1.81 21.76
C THR A 161 -2.56 2.43 20.94
N GLU A 162 -2.21 3.01 19.79
CA GLU A 162 -3.16 3.54 18.81
C GLU A 162 -3.12 2.66 17.55
N PRO A 163 -4.27 2.31 16.97
CA PRO A 163 -4.29 1.47 15.78
C PRO A 163 -3.86 2.25 14.54
N VAL A 164 -3.39 1.50 13.52
CA VAL A 164 -3.27 2.03 12.16
C VAL A 164 -4.67 2.12 11.55
N TYR A 165 -5.08 3.30 11.10
CA TYR A 165 -6.37 3.47 10.42
C TYR A 165 -6.21 3.29 8.92
N ILE A 166 -7.06 2.46 8.34
CA ILE A 166 -7.08 2.18 6.90
C ILE A 166 -8.50 2.42 6.38
N MET A 167 -8.62 3.26 5.35
CA MET A 167 -9.87 3.47 4.63
C MET A 167 -9.72 2.94 3.21
N LEU A 168 -10.73 2.24 2.72
CA LEU A 168 -10.75 1.67 1.38
C LEU A 168 -12.08 1.99 0.72
N LYS A 169 -12.04 2.44 -0.54
CA LYS A 169 -13.24 2.60 -1.33
C LYS A 169 -13.77 1.25 -1.76
N VAL A 170 -15.07 1.05 -1.54
CA VAL A 170 -15.78 -0.13 -1.99
C VAL A 170 -16.18 0.05 -3.46
N PRO A 171 -15.92 -0.91 -4.36
CA PRO A 171 -16.39 -0.85 -5.75
C PRO A 171 -17.92 -0.74 -5.86
N LEU A 172 -18.42 -0.15 -6.95
CA LEU A 172 -19.87 0.06 -7.14
C LEU A 172 -20.68 -1.23 -7.41
N TYR A 173 -20.04 -2.33 -7.84
CA TYR A 173 -20.69 -3.63 -8.06
C TYR A 173 -21.29 -4.25 -6.78
N TYR A 174 -21.03 -3.64 -5.61
CA TYR A 174 -21.47 -4.08 -4.29
C TYR A 174 -22.94 -3.78 -3.95
N TYR A 175 -23.62 -2.90 -4.70
CA TYR A 175 -25.05 -2.64 -4.49
C TYR A 175 -25.96 -3.77 -5.02
N ALA A 176 -25.41 -4.78 -5.69
CA ALA A 176 -26.14 -5.92 -6.26
C ALA A 176 -25.99 -7.24 -5.46
N GLY A 177 -25.78 -7.17 -4.14
CA GLY A 177 -26.19 -8.26 -3.23
C GLY A 177 -25.19 -9.40 -2.92
N LYS A 178 -23.86 -9.17 -2.94
CA LYS A 178 -22.90 -10.15 -2.38
C LYS A 178 -21.90 -9.52 -1.41
N LYS A 179 -21.82 -10.08 -0.21
CA LYS A 179 -21.14 -9.57 0.99
C LYS A 179 -19.71 -10.12 1.08
N ILE A 180 -18.66 -9.28 1.07
CA ILE A 180 -17.25 -9.70 1.27
C ILE A 180 -16.43 -8.60 1.97
N ILE A 181 -15.49 -9.03 2.83
CA ILE A 181 -14.65 -8.26 3.76
C ILE A 181 -13.47 -7.55 3.05
N THR A 182 -13.18 -6.33 3.47
CA THR A 182 -12.00 -5.52 3.12
C THR A 182 -10.72 -6.09 3.74
N CYS A 183 -9.68 -6.36 2.93
CA CYS A 183 -8.37 -6.77 3.44
C CYS A 183 -7.40 -5.58 3.53
N SER A 184 -6.98 -5.25 4.74
CA SER A 184 -5.77 -4.46 5.03
C SER A 184 -4.61 -5.42 5.33
N LEU A 185 -3.48 -5.30 4.61
CA LEU A 185 -2.23 -5.96 4.97
C LEU A 185 -1.45 -5.03 5.92
N GLY A 186 -1.32 -5.44 7.18
CA GLY A 186 -0.48 -4.81 8.20
C GLY A 186 0.90 -5.46 8.31
#